data_AF-J4HST1-F1
#
_entry.id   AF-J4HST1-F1
#
_cell.length_a   1.000
_cell.length_b   1.000
_cell.length_c   1.000
_cell.angle_alpha   90.00
_cell.angle_beta   90.00
_cell.angle_gamma   90.00
#
_symmetry.space_group_name_H-M   'P 1'
#
loop_
_entity.id
_entity.type
_entity.pdbx_description
1 polymer ?
#
loop_
_entity_poly.entity_id
_entity_poly.type
_entity_poly.pdbx_seq_one_letter_code
_entity_poly.pdbx_strand_id
1 'polypeptide(L)'
;MSKRIRIFTTEDVAEHSSPSSCWVSRNGKVYDVTGFLPDHPGGDDLILNYAGKDVGEIMKDPLEHDHSDSAYDMLEECAIGRLGTSETIVREDWVPEDSFEPEDTDLAADYEKNQFLDLRKPLLRQVWEANWTKSYYLQQVHQPRHMPESPRLFGPAYLEVFTRTAWYVVPVVWLPIASYLFARSLVQFTVGNNALPLFSVNPSAPLKLLMAVGIPASSIVKTTLCFAFGNLVWTILEYIFHRFLFHIDNLLPDHPAGLTLHFLLHGVHHYLPMDR
;
A
#
# COMPACT_ATOMS: atom_id res chain seq x y z
N MET A 1 -3.99 -28.64 -7.85
CA MET A 1 -3.46 -27.29 -7.64
C MET A 1 -3.26 -27.12 -6.15
N SER A 2 -2.04 -26.87 -5.68
CA SER A 2 -1.82 -26.57 -4.25
C SER A 2 -2.69 -25.37 -3.89
N LYS A 3 -3.64 -25.56 -2.96
CA LYS A 3 -4.51 -24.51 -2.45
C LYS A 3 -3.57 -23.48 -1.80
N ARG A 4 -3.36 -22.32 -2.44
CA ARG A 4 -2.47 -21.29 -1.90
C ARG A 4 -2.99 -20.92 -0.50
N ILE A 5 -2.13 -21.02 0.50
CA ILE A 5 -2.51 -20.73 1.89
C ILE A 5 -2.79 -19.24 2.00
N ARG A 6 -3.92 -18.86 2.60
CA ARG A 6 -4.26 -17.46 2.85
C ARG A 6 -3.68 -17.02 4.20
N ILE A 7 -3.13 -15.81 4.27
CA ILE A 7 -2.59 -15.25 5.52
C ILE A 7 -3.55 -14.19 6.05
N PHE A 8 -3.90 -14.31 7.32
CA PHE A 8 -4.87 -13.48 8.04
C PHE A 8 -4.20 -12.78 9.23
N THR A 9 -4.77 -11.68 9.70
CA THR A 9 -4.41 -11.11 11.01
C THR A 9 -5.29 -11.66 12.13
N THR A 10 -4.94 -11.36 13.37
CA THR A 10 -5.79 -11.67 14.54
C THR A 10 -7.12 -10.92 14.49
N GLU A 11 -7.12 -9.71 13.94
CA GLU A 11 -8.31 -8.89 13.77
C GLU A 11 -9.27 -9.50 12.74
N ASP A 12 -8.74 -10.07 11.64
CA ASP A 12 -9.56 -10.81 10.68
C ASP A 12 -10.31 -11.96 11.37
N VAL A 13 -9.65 -12.69 12.28
CA VAL A 13 -10.30 -13.78 13.01
C VAL A 13 -11.35 -13.22 13.97
N ALA A 14 -11.05 -12.12 14.67
CA ALA A 14 -11.95 -11.49 15.64
C ALA A 14 -13.26 -10.95 15.02
N GLU A 15 -13.22 -10.52 13.75
CA GLU A 15 -14.41 -10.09 13.00
C GLU A 15 -15.41 -11.24 12.77
N HIS A 16 -14.95 -12.49 12.81
CA HIS A 16 -15.74 -13.70 12.59
C HIS A 16 -16.15 -14.34 13.92
N SER A 17 -16.94 -13.60 14.70
CA SER A 17 -17.38 -13.96 16.07
C SER A 17 -18.89 -14.25 16.21
N SER A 18 -19.56 -14.68 15.12
CA SER A 18 -21.01 -14.90 15.10
C SER A 18 -21.40 -16.31 14.66
N PRO A 19 -22.62 -16.82 14.95
CA PRO A 19 -23.04 -18.14 14.49
C PRO A 19 -23.09 -18.31 12.96
N SER A 20 -23.30 -17.22 12.23
CA SER A 20 -23.27 -17.22 10.76
C SER A 20 -21.87 -17.09 10.17
N SER A 21 -20.86 -16.81 11.01
CA SER A 21 -19.49 -16.54 10.61
C SER A 21 -18.60 -16.67 11.85
N CYS A 22 -18.16 -17.90 12.11
CA CYS A 22 -17.46 -18.32 13.33
C CYS A 22 -16.09 -18.90 12.96
N TRP A 23 -15.04 -18.11 13.19
CA TRP A 23 -13.67 -18.54 12.98
C TRP A 23 -12.95 -18.70 14.31
N VAL A 24 -11.99 -19.61 14.34
CA VAL A 24 -11.09 -19.81 15.48
C VAL A 24 -9.66 -19.95 14.98
N SER A 25 -8.70 -19.68 15.86
CA SER A 25 -7.29 -19.89 15.56
C SER A 25 -6.65 -20.91 16.51
N ARG A 26 -5.65 -21.63 16.02
CA ARG A 26 -4.85 -22.55 16.85
C ARG A 26 -3.51 -22.80 16.21
N ASN A 27 -2.43 -22.71 17.00
CA ASN A 27 -1.05 -22.97 16.56
C ASN A 27 -0.68 -22.21 15.26
N GLY A 28 -1.15 -20.96 15.12
CA GLY A 28 -0.92 -20.13 13.94
C GLY A 28 -1.68 -20.54 12.67
N LYS A 29 -2.66 -21.43 12.77
CA LYS A 29 -3.63 -21.75 11.70
C LYS A 29 -4.97 -21.09 12.00
N VAL A 30 -5.72 -20.78 10.94
CA VAL A 30 -7.07 -20.20 11.01
C VAL A 30 -8.07 -21.20 10.44
N TYR A 31 -9.17 -21.38 11.16
CA TYR A 31 -10.18 -22.38 10.89
C TYR A 31 -11.57 -21.74 10.81
N ASP A 32 -12.31 -22.06 9.76
CA ASP A 32 -13.72 -21.69 9.64
C ASP A 32 -14.59 -22.85 10.13
N VAL A 33 -15.09 -22.72 11.35
CA VAL A 33 -15.91 -23.75 12.00
C VAL A 33 -17.41 -23.47 11.87
N THR A 34 -17.80 -22.46 11.07
CA THR A 34 -19.20 -22.06 10.89
C THR A 34 -20.09 -23.23 10.47
N GLY A 35 -19.62 -24.02 9.49
CA GLY A 35 -20.35 -25.19 9.02
C GLY A 35 -20.38 -26.36 10.01
N PHE A 36 -19.44 -26.39 10.95
CA PHE A 36 -19.29 -27.46 11.94
C PHE A 36 -20.05 -27.19 13.24
N LEU A 37 -20.45 -25.94 13.53
CA LEU A 37 -21.23 -25.58 14.72
C LEU A 37 -22.39 -26.56 15.04
N PRO A 38 -23.32 -26.90 14.12
CA PRO A 38 -24.44 -27.79 14.42
C PRO A 38 -24.02 -29.26 14.64
N ASP A 39 -22.84 -29.64 14.15
CA ASP A 39 -22.32 -30.99 14.23
C ASP A 39 -21.39 -31.18 15.45
N HIS A 40 -21.15 -30.13 16.23
CA HIS A 40 -20.30 -30.18 17.42
C HIS A 40 -20.96 -31.02 18.55
N PRO A 41 -20.38 -32.16 18.96
CA PRO A 41 -21.00 -33.04 19.95
C PRO A 41 -21.18 -32.41 21.35
N GLY A 42 -20.37 -31.40 21.67
CA GLY A 42 -20.46 -30.65 22.93
C GLY A 42 -21.46 -29.48 22.92
N GLY A 43 -22.11 -29.21 21.79
CA GLY A 43 -23.02 -28.09 21.59
C GLY A 43 -22.34 -26.87 20.97
N ASP A 44 -23.06 -26.16 20.11
CA ASP A 44 -22.59 -24.96 19.39
C ASP A 44 -22.21 -23.82 20.34
N ASP A 45 -22.96 -23.64 21.43
CA ASP A 45 -22.73 -22.61 22.46
C ASP A 45 -21.28 -22.59 22.99
N LEU A 46 -20.64 -23.76 23.14
CA LEU A 46 -19.27 -23.85 23.65
C LEU A 46 -18.25 -23.27 22.66
N ILE A 47 -18.41 -23.54 21.36
CA ILE A 47 -17.54 -22.97 20.33
C ILE A 47 -17.79 -21.47 20.22
N LEU A 48 -19.05 -21.04 20.31
CA LEU A 48 -19.43 -19.62 20.20
C LEU A 48 -18.81 -18.75 21.29
N ASN A 49 -18.56 -19.26 22.49
CA ASN A 49 -17.83 -18.54 23.54
C ASN A 49 -16.39 -18.18 23.16
N TYR A 50 -15.81 -18.94 22.23
CA TYR A 50 -14.46 -18.76 21.70
C TYR A 50 -14.43 -18.31 20.23
N ALA A 51 -15.58 -17.93 19.66
CA ALA A 51 -15.64 -17.39 18.32
C ALA A 51 -14.75 -16.12 18.22
N GLY A 52 -13.90 -16.09 17.20
CA GLY A 52 -12.92 -15.04 16.98
C GLY A 52 -11.68 -15.09 17.88
N LYS A 53 -11.42 -16.19 18.59
CA LYS A 53 -10.29 -16.32 19.55
C LYS A 53 -9.36 -17.48 19.20
N ASP A 54 -8.21 -17.53 19.87
CA ASP A 54 -7.34 -18.72 19.87
C ASP A 54 -7.91 -19.79 20.82
N VAL A 55 -8.02 -21.01 20.31
CA VAL A 55 -8.59 -22.17 21.04
C VAL A 55 -7.51 -23.18 21.45
N GLY A 56 -6.23 -22.84 21.32
CA GLY A 56 -5.12 -23.77 21.56
C GLY A 56 -5.04 -24.29 22.99
N GLU A 57 -5.32 -23.43 23.98
CA GLU A 57 -5.32 -23.79 25.39
C GLU A 57 -6.61 -24.52 25.79
N ILE A 58 -7.78 -24.04 25.34
CA ILE A 58 -9.07 -24.61 25.73
C ILE A 58 -9.29 -26.01 25.17
N MET A 59 -8.79 -26.29 23.95
CA MET A 59 -8.89 -27.64 23.38
C MET A 59 -8.06 -28.69 24.13
N LYS A 60 -7.09 -28.27 24.95
CA LYS A 60 -6.25 -29.14 25.77
C LYS A 60 -6.71 -29.18 27.22
N ASP A 61 -7.73 -28.40 27.60
CA ASP A 61 -8.16 -28.29 28.99
C ASP A 61 -8.93 -29.56 29.41
N PRO A 62 -8.38 -30.38 30.33
CA PRO A 62 -9.05 -31.59 30.80
C PRO A 62 -10.31 -31.31 31.61
N LEU A 63 -10.48 -30.08 32.11
CA LEU A 63 -11.64 -29.67 32.91
C LEU A 63 -12.84 -29.31 32.02
N GLU A 64 -12.61 -28.83 30.80
CA GLU A 64 -13.68 -28.50 29.86
C GLU A 64 -14.10 -29.72 29.03
N HIS A 65 -13.17 -30.42 28.36
CA HIS A 65 -13.32 -31.77 27.79
C HIS A 65 -12.04 -32.11 26.99
N ASP A 66 -11.46 -33.30 27.21
CA ASP A 66 -10.30 -33.75 26.42
C ASP A 66 -10.74 -34.14 25.01
N HIS A 67 -10.24 -33.41 24.00
CA HIS A 67 -10.57 -33.65 22.60
C HIS A 67 -9.73 -34.81 22.04
N SER A 68 -10.40 -35.81 21.45
CA SER A 68 -9.72 -36.94 20.78
C SER A 68 -8.91 -36.50 19.56
N ASP A 69 -7.95 -37.33 19.13
CA ASP A 69 -7.18 -37.12 17.88
C ASP A 69 -8.08 -36.86 16.66
N SER A 70 -9.21 -37.57 16.56
CA SER A 70 -10.19 -37.35 15.48
C SER A 70 -10.80 -35.94 15.47
N ALA A 71 -10.94 -35.30 16.63
CA ALA A 71 -11.45 -33.93 16.71
C ALA A 71 -10.44 -32.92 16.15
N TYR A 72 -9.14 -33.19 16.34
CA TYR A 72 -8.09 -32.39 15.73
C TYR A 72 -8.04 -32.59 14.21
N ASP A 73 -8.23 -33.82 13.73
CA ASP A 73 -8.32 -34.10 12.30
C ASP A 73 -9.51 -33.39 11.64
N MET A 74 -10.68 -33.40 12.29
CA MET A 74 -11.86 -32.65 11.83
C MET A 74 -11.63 -31.14 11.79
N LEU A 75 -10.92 -30.59 12.79
CA LEU A 75 -10.54 -29.19 12.78
C LEU A 75 -9.61 -28.86 11.61
N GLU A 76 -8.66 -29.74 11.28
CA GLU A 76 -7.76 -29.56 10.13
C GLU A 76 -8.50 -29.49 8.79
N GLU A 77 -9.66 -30.17 8.65
CA GLU A 77 -10.52 -30.04 7.47
C GLU A 77 -11.14 -28.63 7.34
N CYS A 78 -11.35 -27.95 8.45
CA CYS A 78 -11.88 -26.58 8.52
C CYS A 78 -10.81 -25.50 8.26
N ALA A 79 -9.56 -25.87 7.96
CA ALA A 79 -8.47 -24.92 7.79
C ALA A 79 -8.64 -24.05 6.53
N ILE A 80 -8.69 -22.73 6.74
CA ILE A 80 -8.80 -21.73 5.67
C ILE A 80 -7.49 -20.97 5.41
N GLY A 81 -6.56 -20.99 6.37
CA GLY A 81 -5.25 -20.38 6.20
C GLY A 81 -4.43 -20.33 7.48
N ARG A 82 -3.57 -19.31 7.59
CA ARG A 82 -2.64 -19.13 8.71
C ARG A 82 -2.65 -17.70 9.21
N LEU A 83 -2.31 -17.52 10.48
CA LEU A 83 -2.08 -16.21 11.05
C LEU A 83 -0.71 -15.70 10.61
N GLY A 84 -0.67 -14.43 10.22
CA GLY A 84 0.56 -13.67 10.04
C GLY A 84 1.19 -13.30 11.39
N THR A 85 2.42 -12.81 11.34
CA THR A 85 3.07 -12.20 12.51
C THR A 85 2.27 -10.98 13.00
N SER A 86 2.06 -10.88 14.32
CA SER A 86 1.37 -9.76 14.96
C SER A 86 2.31 -8.70 15.52
N GLU A 87 3.62 -8.93 15.50
CA GLU A 87 4.59 -7.99 16.06
C GLU A 87 4.83 -6.78 15.15
N THR A 88 4.56 -5.58 15.68
CA THR A 88 4.95 -4.32 15.06
C THR A 88 6.40 -4.00 15.41
N ILE A 89 7.26 -3.87 14.39
CA ILE A 89 8.70 -3.61 14.57
C ILE A 89 8.96 -2.17 15.02
N VAL A 90 8.14 -1.22 14.57
CA VAL A 90 8.27 0.22 14.88
C VAL A 90 7.08 0.66 15.74
N ARG A 91 7.37 1.26 16.90
CA ARG A 91 6.31 1.83 17.74
C ARG A 91 5.77 3.12 17.11
N GLU A 92 4.47 3.37 17.26
CA GLU A 92 3.81 4.56 16.70
C GLU A 92 4.38 5.89 17.24
N ASP A 93 5.06 5.86 18.38
CA ASP A 93 5.68 7.02 19.04
C ASP A 93 7.16 7.23 18.67
N TRP A 94 7.72 6.42 17.76
CA TRP A 94 9.12 6.52 17.38
C TRP A 94 9.38 7.75 16.51
N VAL A 95 10.34 8.59 16.93
CA VAL A 95 10.80 9.77 16.19
C VAL A 95 12.26 9.55 15.80
N PRO A 96 12.61 9.63 14.51
CA PRO A 96 14.01 9.53 14.08
C PRO A 96 14.83 10.71 14.61
N GLU A 97 16.04 10.45 15.07
CA GLU A 97 17.03 11.50 15.33
C GLU A 97 17.60 12.04 14.00
N ASP A 98 18.07 13.30 13.97
CA ASP A 98 18.62 13.93 12.75
C ASP A 98 19.82 13.19 12.13
N SER A 99 20.51 12.36 12.92
CA SER A 99 21.63 11.50 12.50
C SER A 99 21.24 10.03 12.28
N PHE A 100 19.95 9.73 12.16
CA PHE A 100 19.48 8.36 11.98
C PHE A 100 19.93 7.78 10.64
N GLU A 101 20.71 6.71 10.71
CA GLU A 101 21.01 5.84 9.58
C GLU A 101 20.30 4.50 9.83
N PRO A 102 19.37 4.09 8.95
CA PRO A 102 18.67 2.82 9.12
C PRO A 102 19.65 1.65 8.97
N GLU A 103 19.55 0.67 9.86
CA GLU A 103 20.26 -0.59 9.69
C GLU A 103 19.65 -1.38 8.53
N ASP A 104 20.50 -2.08 7.77
CA ASP A 104 20.06 -2.96 6.70
C ASP A 104 19.20 -4.09 7.25
N THR A 105 18.06 -4.33 6.61
CA THR A 105 17.19 -5.44 6.99
C THR A 105 17.85 -6.76 6.63
N ASP A 106 17.91 -7.69 7.58
CA ASP A 106 18.24 -9.09 7.28
C ASP A 106 17.11 -9.70 6.45
N LEU A 107 17.34 -9.82 5.14
CA LEU A 107 16.32 -10.23 4.17
C LEU A 107 15.82 -11.66 4.40
N ALA A 108 16.66 -12.55 4.92
CA ALA A 108 16.26 -13.93 5.18
C ALA A 108 15.43 -14.01 6.46
N ALA A 109 15.89 -13.38 7.53
CA ALA A 109 15.18 -13.34 8.80
C ALA A 109 13.84 -12.59 8.68
N ASP A 110 13.79 -11.48 7.93
CA ASP A 110 12.55 -10.73 7.67
C ASP A 110 11.52 -11.61 6.95
N TYR A 111 11.92 -12.33 5.91
CA TYR A 111 10.99 -13.21 5.18
C TYR A 111 10.56 -14.42 6.01
N GLU A 112 11.46 -15.03 6.78
CA GLU A 112 11.13 -16.16 7.65
C GLU A 112 10.18 -15.76 8.78
N LYS A 113 10.39 -14.59 9.38
CA LYS A 113 9.55 -14.05 10.45
C LYS A 113 8.20 -13.59 9.92
N ASN A 114 8.22 -12.74 8.89
CA ASN A 114 7.04 -11.99 8.49
C ASN A 114 6.23 -12.74 7.43
N GLN A 115 6.87 -13.48 6.51
CA GLN A 115 6.24 -14.13 5.35
C GLN A 115 5.49 -13.16 4.40
N PHE A 116 5.93 -11.89 4.36
CA PHE A 116 5.39 -10.87 3.48
C PHE A 116 6.08 -10.87 2.10
N LEU A 117 7.16 -10.11 1.93
CA LEU A 117 7.91 -10.03 0.67
C LEU A 117 9.32 -10.58 0.83
N ASP A 118 9.76 -11.43 -0.11
CA ASP A 118 11.16 -11.85 -0.20
C ASP A 118 11.94 -10.79 -0.97
N LEU A 119 12.61 -9.90 -0.24
CA LEU A 119 13.41 -8.79 -0.77
C LEU A 119 14.57 -9.22 -1.67
N ARG A 120 14.95 -10.51 -1.65
CA ARG A 120 15.98 -11.08 -2.55
C ARG A 120 15.42 -11.33 -3.96
N LYS A 121 14.11 -11.23 -4.15
CA LYS A 121 13.39 -11.54 -5.40
C LYS A 121 12.61 -10.33 -5.92
N PRO A 122 12.25 -10.32 -7.21
CA PRO A 122 11.39 -9.27 -7.77
C PRO A 122 10.06 -9.13 -7.03
N LEU A 123 9.71 -7.92 -6.60
CA LEU A 123 8.60 -7.67 -5.68
C LEU A 123 7.23 -7.67 -6.36
N LEU A 124 7.10 -7.10 -7.57
CA LEU A 124 5.80 -6.85 -8.18
C LEU A 124 5.00 -8.14 -8.39
N ARG A 125 5.67 -9.19 -8.85
CA ARG A 125 5.03 -10.50 -9.05
C ARG A 125 4.61 -11.14 -7.74
N GLN A 126 5.38 -10.94 -6.65
CA GLN A 126 5.03 -11.45 -5.34
C GLN A 126 3.73 -10.82 -4.84
N VAL A 127 3.57 -9.51 -4.98
CA VAL A 127 2.33 -8.80 -4.61
C VAL A 127 1.16 -9.21 -5.52
N TRP A 128 1.38 -9.30 -6.83
CA TRP A 128 0.34 -9.69 -7.79
C TRP A 128 -0.21 -11.10 -7.56
N GLU A 129 0.66 -12.01 -7.13
CA GLU A 129 0.34 -13.40 -6.88
C GLU A 129 0.06 -13.70 -5.39
N ALA A 130 0.06 -12.68 -4.55
CA ALA A 130 -0.13 -12.79 -3.11
C ALA A 130 -1.49 -13.36 -2.74
N ASN A 131 -1.56 -13.98 -1.57
CA ASN A 131 -2.79 -14.48 -0.98
C ASN A 131 -2.91 -14.00 0.47
N TRP A 132 -2.71 -12.69 0.65
CA TRP A 132 -2.88 -11.99 1.90
C TRP A 132 -4.30 -11.45 2.01
N THR A 133 -4.81 -11.31 3.22
CA THR A 133 -5.91 -10.39 3.46
C THR A 133 -5.44 -8.95 3.33
N LYS A 134 -6.37 -8.05 3.02
CA LYS A 134 -6.16 -6.60 3.02
C LYS A 134 -5.52 -6.10 4.32
N SER A 135 -6.05 -6.51 5.46
CA SER A 135 -5.56 -6.16 6.80
C SER A 135 -4.11 -6.56 7.00
N TYR A 136 -3.75 -7.81 6.67
CA TYR A 136 -2.37 -8.29 6.80
C TYR A 136 -1.42 -7.55 5.84
N TYR A 137 -1.85 -7.30 4.60
CA TYR A 137 -1.09 -6.47 3.68
C TYR A 137 -0.85 -5.06 4.23
N LEU A 138 -1.89 -4.39 4.74
CA LEU A 138 -1.78 -3.03 5.29
C LEU A 138 -0.89 -2.99 6.53
N GLN A 139 -0.96 -4.01 7.39
CA GLN A 139 -0.08 -4.15 8.55
C GLN A 139 1.38 -4.25 8.13
N GLN A 140 1.69 -5.03 7.09
CA GLN A 140 3.07 -5.29 6.68
C GLN A 140 3.66 -4.19 5.79
N VAL A 141 2.87 -3.61 4.87
CA VAL A 141 3.37 -2.59 3.94
C VAL A 141 3.73 -1.28 4.64
N HIS A 142 3.07 -0.97 5.76
CA HIS A 142 3.35 0.21 6.58
C HIS A 142 4.45 -0.02 7.63
N GLN A 143 5.04 -1.21 7.65
CA GLN A 143 6.23 -1.48 8.45
C GLN A 143 7.48 -1.31 7.55
N PRO A 144 8.31 -0.28 7.77
CA PRO A 144 9.41 0.04 6.88
C PRO A 144 10.53 -1.00 6.97
N ARG A 145 11.11 -1.35 5.82
CA ARG A 145 12.34 -2.12 5.65
C ARG A 145 13.40 -1.22 5.02
N HIS A 146 14.66 -1.64 5.09
CA HIS A 146 15.78 -0.94 4.49
C HIS A 146 16.66 -1.90 3.69
N MET A 147 17.08 -1.44 2.52
CA MET A 147 18.05 -2.10 1.67
C MET A 147 19.09 -1.08 1.20
N PRO A 148 20.37 -1.48 1.06
CA PRO A 148 21.43 -0.59 0.61
C PRO A 148 21.28 -0.20 -0.87
N GLU A 149 20.57 -1.01 -1.66
CA GLU A 149 20.29 -0.77 -3.06
C GLU A 149 18.78 -0.84 -3.33
N SER A 150 18.31 -0.11 -4.35
CA SER A 150 16.90 -0.16 -4.75
C SER A 150 16.49 -1.60 -5.12
N PRO A 151 15.39 -2.11 -4.53
CA PRO A 151 14.92 -3.45 -4.79
C PRO A 151 14.56 -3.63 -6.26
N ARG A 152 14.45 -4.88 -6.67
CA ARG A 152 13.94 -5.22 -8.00
C ARG A 152 12.44 -5.34 -7.95
N LEU A 153 11.72 -4.60 -8.80
CA LEU A 153 10.28 -4.79 -8.95
C LEU A 153 9.98 -5.86 -10.01
N PHE A 154 10.81 -5.96 -11.05
CA PHE A 154 10.62 -6.82 -12.21
C PHE A 154 11.65 -7.95 -12.32
N GLY A 155 11.20 -9.09 -12.86
CA GLY A 155 12.07 -10.24 -13.17
C GLY A 155 13.10 -9.95 -14.27
N PRO A 156 12.72 -9.29 -15.38
CA PRO A 156 13.69 -8.80 -16.37
C PRO A 156 14.32 -7.47 -15.94
N ALA A 157 15.65 -7.41 -15.91
CA ALA A 157 16.38 -6.23 -15.45
C ALA A 157 16.14 -4.97 -16.30
N TYR A 158 15.86 -5.12 -17.59
CA TYR A 158 15.61 -3.97 -18.48
C TYR A 158 14.30 -3.23 -18.19
N LEU A 159 13.37 -3.81 -17.42
CA LEU A 159 12.14 -3.14 -17.01
C LEU A 159 12.34 -2.23 -15.80
N GLU A 160 13.45 -2.35 -15.06
CA GLU A 160 13.73 -1.50 -13.89
C GLU A 160 13.99 -0.03 -14.26
N VAL A 161 14.22 0.26 -15.54
CA VAL A 161 14.28 1.64 -16.04
C VAL A 161 12.97 2.40 -15.82
N PHE A 162 11.84 1.69 -15.71
CA PHE A 162 10.53 2.28 -15.46
C PHE A 162 10.17 2.42 -13.98
N THR A 163 11.00 1.87 -13.08
CA THR A 163 10.74 1.85 -11.63
C THR A 163 11.68 2.74 -10.86
N ARG A 164 12.88 3.00 -11.41
CA ARG A 164 13.90 3.86 -10.79
C ARG A 164 13.80 5.29 -11.31
N THR A 165 13.21 6.16 -10.51
CA THR A 165 13.03 7.59 -10.86
C THR A 165 13.85 8.45 -9.93
N ALA A 166 15.07 8.84 -10.38
CA ALA A 166 15.92 9.73 -9.62
C ALA A 166 15.24 11.10 -9.38
N TRP A 167 15.51 11.71 -8.22
CA TRP A 167 14.89 12.96 -7.79
C TRP A 167 14.90 14.09 -8.85
N TYR A 168 15.97 14.18 -9.66
CA TYR A 168 16.12 15.25 -10.65
C TYR A 168 15.26 15.06 -11.90
N VAL A 169 14.69 13.87 -12.13
CA VAL A 169 13.82 13.59 -13.28
C VAL A 169 12.57 14.47 -13.24
N VAL A 170 11.95 14.62 -12.08
CA VAL A 170 10.75 15.45 -11.88
C VAL A 170 11.00 16.90 -12.30
N PRO A 171 12.00 17.64 -11.74
CA PRO A 171 12.25 19.00 -12.17
C PRO A 171 12.73 19.10 -13.62
N VAL A 172 13.56 18.17 -14.12
CA VAL A 172 14.05 18.20 -15.50
C VAL A 172 12.92 18.07 -16.53
N VAL A 173 11.92 17.24 -16.27
CA VAL A 173 10.78 17.04 -17.18
C VAL A 173 9.73 18.15 -17.00
N TRP A 174 9.34 18.45 -15.76
CA TRP A 174 8.17 19.28 -15.49
C TRP A 174 8.47 20.78 -15.43
N LEU A 175 9.66 21.21 -15.02
CA LEU A 175 9.99 22.65 -14.99
C LEU A 175 9.99 23.28 -16.39
N PRO A 176 10.53 22.66 -17.46
CA PRO A 176 10.41 23.23 -18.81
C PRO A 176 8.97 23.36 -19.28
N ILE A 177 8.11 22.37 -18.96
CA ILE A 177 6.68 22.40 -19.30
C ILE A 177 5.99 23.54 -18.54
N ALA A 178 6.20 23.63 -17.22
CA ALA A 178 5.63 24.70 -16.40
C ALA A 178 6.11 26.08 -16.86
N SER A 179 7.41 26.23 -17.17
CA SER A 179 7.99 27.48 -17.67
C SER A 179 7.38 27.89 -19.01
N TYR A 180 7.20 26.93 -19.92
CA TYR A 180 6.53 27.17 -21.21
C TYR A 180 5.07 27.60 -21.03
N LEU A 181 4.31 26.92 -20.17
CA LEU A 181 2.92 27.27 -19.87
C LEU A 181 2.82 28.65 -19.20
N PHE A 182 3.75 28.98 -18.32
CA PHE A 182 3.84 30.31 -17.70
C PHE A 182 4.10 31.39 -18.75
N ALA A 183 5.11 31.20 -19.62
CA ALA A 183 5.39 32.12 -20.71
C ALA A 183 4.21 32.28 -21.67
N ARG A 184 3.51 31.18 -21.99
CA ARG A 184 2.29 31.19 -22.80
C ARG A 184 1.17 32.00 -22.15
N SER A 185 0.94 31.82 -20.86
CA SER A 185 -0.06 32.58 -20.10
C SER A 185 0.27 34.08 -20.10
N LEU A 186 1.54 34.43 -19.86
CA LEU A 186 2.01 35.81 -19.86
C LEU A 186 1.78 36.51 -21.20
N VAL A 187 2.11 35.84 -22.29
CA VAL A 187 1.88 36.35 -23.64
C VAL A 187 0.38 36.44 -23.94
N GLN A 188 -0.42 35.44 -23.54
CA GLN A 188 -1.87 35.44 -23.74
C GLN A 188 -2.53 36.65 -23.07
N PHE A 189 -2.16 36.97 -21.83
CA PHE A 189 -2.65 38.17 -21.15
C PHE A 189 -2.19 39.47 -21.80
N THR A 190 -1.07 39.46 -22.53
CA THR A 190 -0.55 40.61 -23.27
C THR A 190 -1.29 40.85 -24.58
N VAL A 191 -1.56 39.79 -25.34
CA VAL A 191 -2.27 39.91 -26.63
C VAL A 191 -3.79 39.93 -26.50
N GLY A 192 -4.32 39.72 -25.30
CA GLY A 192 -5.73 39.85 -24.96
C GLY A 192 -6.58 38.78 -25.67
N ASN A 193 -7.55 39.23 -26.47
CA ASN A 193 -8.51 38.36 -27.16
C ASN A 193 -7.89 37.61 -28.36
N ASN A 194 -6.66 37.93 -28.76
CA ASN A 194 -5.99 37.20 -29.82
C ASN A 194 -5.55 35.82 -29.30
N ALA A 195 -6.10 34.76 -29.87
CA ALA A 195 -5.75 33.41 -29.46
C ALA A 195 -4.32 33.05 -29.91
N LEU A 196 -3.48 32.60 -28.98
CA LEU A 196 -2.21 32.00 -29.34
C LEU A 196 -2.44 30.65 -30.04
N PRO A 197 -1.66 30.33 -31.08
CA PRO A 197 -1.77 29.04 -31.76
C PRO A 197 -1.54 27.88 -30.79
N LEU A 198 -2.18 26.74 -31.04
CA LEU A 198 -1.98 25.53 -30.25
C LEU A 198 -0.51 25.09 -30.31
N PHE A 199 -0.07 24.40 -29.25
CA PHE A 199 1.30 23.85 -29.19
C PHE A 199 1.64 22.98 -30.40
N SER A 200 0.70 22.16 -30.85
CA SER A 200 0.84 21.27 -32.01
C SER A 200 1.02 22.02 -33.35
N VAL A 201 0.56 23.27 -33.43
CA VAL A 201 0.65 24.08 -34.65
C VAL A 201 1.94 24.90 -34.68
N ASN A 202 2.25 25.58 -33.57
CA ASN A 202 3.48 26.36 -33.46
C ASN A 202 3.96 26.42 -32.01
N PRO A 203 4.83 25.48 -31.57
CA PRO A 203 5.30 25.43 -30.19
C PRO A 203 6.21 26.62 -29.83
N SER A 204 6.85 27.24 -30.83
CA SER A 204 7.74 28.38 -30.60
C SER A 204 7.03 29.73 -30.49
N ALA A 205 5.72 29.79 -30.80
CA ALA A 205 5.00 31.06 -30.90
C ALA A 205 5.01 31.88 -29.61
N PRO A 206 4.73 31.33 -28.42
CA PRO A 206 4.79 32.10 -27.19
C PRO A 206 6.17 32.69 -26.92
N LEU A 207 7.24 31.92 -27.12
CA LEU A 207 8.60 32.38 -26.84
C LEU A 207 9.04 33.47 -27.82
N LYS A 208 8.72 33.33 -29.11
CA LYS A 208 9.00 34.37 -30.11
C LYS A 208 8.26 35.67 -29.81
N LEU A 209 6.99 35.56 -29.44
CA LEU A 209 6.16 36.74 -29.16
C LEU A 209 6.55 37.42 -27.84
N LEU A 210 7.00 36.65 -26.85
CA LEU A 210 7.58 37.17 -25.61
C LEU A 210 8.78 38.09 -25.87
N MET A 211 9.61 37.78 -26.87
CA MET A 211 10.75 38.63 -27.27
C MET A 211 10.36 39.80 -28.18
N ALA A 212 9.20 39.73 -28.82
CA ALA A 212 8.77 40.71 -29.82
C ALA A 212 7.80 41.77 -29.28
N VAL A 213 7.13 41.52 -28.15
CA VAL A 213 6.09 42.37 -27.59
C VAL A 213 6.51 42.91 -26.23
N GLY A 214 6.27 44.20 -25.98
CA GLY A 214 6.45 44.79 -24.66
C GLY A 214 5.42 44.23 -23.68
N ILE A 215 5.87 43.59 -22.60
CA ILE A 215 5.00 42.94 -21.61
C ILE A 215 4.50 43.98 -20.60
N PRO A 216 3.18 44.26 -20.53
CA PRO A 216 2.61 45.18 -19.56
C PRO A 216 2.74 44.62 -18.13
N ALA A 217 2.94 45.50 -17.16
CA ALA A 217 2.97 45.11 -15.74
C ALA A 217 1.68 44.38 -15.31
N SER A 218 0.53 44.77 -15.86
CA SER A 218 -0.76 44.12 -15.60
C SER A 218 -0.81 42.65 -16.04
N SER A 219 -0.13 42.28 -17.13
CA SER A 219 -0.04 40.89 -17.61
C SER A 219 0.84 40.05 -16.70
N ILE A 220 1.95 40.62 -16.19
CA ILE A 220 2.80 39.97 -15.19
C ILE A 220 1.98 39.70 -13.92
N VAL A 221 1.30 40.71 -13.38
CA VAL A 221 0.50 40.58 -12.16
C VAL A 221 -0.58 39.50 -12.32
N LYS A 222 -1.36 39.52 -13.41
CA LYS A 222 -2.39 38.50 -13.66
C LYS A 222 -1.79 37.09 -13.74
N THR A 223 -0.70 36.92 -14.48
CA THR A 223 -0.04 35.62 -14.64
C THR A 223 0.46 35.10 -13.30
N THR A 224 1.14 35.95 -12.52
CA THR A 224 1.65 35.59 -11.20
C THR A 224 0.53 35.24 -10.22
N LEU A 225 -0.58 35.98 -10.22
CA LEU A 225 -1.74 35.67 -9.38
C LEU A 225 -2.37 34.33 -9.77
N CYS A 226 -2.55 34.05 -11.06
CA CYS A 226 -3.03 32.74 -11.52
C CYS A 226 -2.07 31.61 -11.15
N PHE A 227 -0.75 31.83 -11.27
CA PHE A 227 0.26 30.86 -10.88
C PHE A 227 0.23 30.60 -9.36
N ALA A 228 0.17 31.64 -8.54
CA ALA A 228 0.07 31.52 -7.08
C ALA A 228 -1.22 30.80 -6.66
N PHE A 229 -2.35 31.12 -7.29
CA PHE A 229 -3.61 30.39 -7.07
C PHE A 229 -3.49 28.92 -7.46
N GLY A 230 -2.81 28.61 -8.58
CA GLY A 230 -2.51 27.23 -8.97
C GLY A 230 -1.70 26.46 -7.92
N ASN A 231 -0.72 27.10 -7.28
CA ASN A 231 0.05 26.50 -6.19
C ASN A 231 -0.82 26.25 -4.95
N LEU A 232 -1.74 27.16 -4.61
CA LEU A 232 -2.71 26.93 -3.54
C LEU A 232 -3.60 25.72 -3.86
N VAL A 233 -4.13 25.64 -5.09
CA VAL A 233 -4.91 24.47 -5.53
C VAL A 233 -4.08 23.19 -5.46
N TRP A 234 -2.80 23.23 -5.84
CA TRP A 234 -1.89 22.09 -5.70
C TRP A 234 -1.80 21.61 -4.26
N THR A 235 -1.61 22.48 -3.27
CA THR A 235 -1.55 22.04 -1.85
C THR A 235 -2.83 21.35 -1.38
N ILE A 236 -4.00 21.75 -1.90
CA ILE A 236 -5.27 21.09 -1.59
C ILE A 236 -5.34 19.72 -2.28
N LEU A 237 -4.92 19.63 -3.54
CA LEU A 237 -4.88 18.37 -4.29
C LEU A 237 -3.90 17.38 -3.68
N GLU A 238 -2.72 17.84 -3.25
CA GLU A 238 -1.72 17.05 -2.56
C GLU A 238 -2.33 16.39 -1.31
N TYR A 239 -3.00 17.17 -0.47
CA TYR A 239 -3.70 16.65 0.71
C TYR A 239 -4.77 15.62 0.35
N ILE A 240 -5.59 15.91 -0.67
CA ILE A 240 -6.67 15.01 -1.11
C ILE A 240 -6.09 13.69 -1.64
N PHE A 241 -5.08 13.74 -2.51
CA PHE A 241 -4.46 12.53 -3.04
C PHE A 241 -3.79 11.73 -1.95
N HIS A 242 -3.01 12.37 -1.08
CA HIS A 242 -2.34 11.67 0.01
C HIS A 242 -3.34 10.99 0.95
N ARG A 243 -4.39 11.70 1.39
CA ARG A 243 -5.34 11.19 2.37
C ARG A 243 -6.34 10.18 1.80
N PHE A 244 -6.82 10.36 0.57
CA PHE A 244 -7.96 9.59 0.05
C PHE A 244 -7.60 8.63 -1.10
N LEU A 245 -6.47 8.84 -1.78
CA LEU A 245 -6.02 7.95 -2.85
C LEU A 245 -4.83 7.10 -2.42
N PHE A 246 -3.79 7.71 -1.86
CA PHE A 246 -2.59 7.00 -1.43
C PHE A 246 -2.86 6.17 -0.18
N HIS A 247 -3.61 6.71 0.78
CA HIS A 247 -4.12 6.00 1.95
C HIS A 247 -5.58 5.56 1.80
N ILE A 248 -5.90 4.90 0.68
CA ILE A 248 -7.24 4.32 0.46
C ILE A 248 -7.53 3.14 1.40
N ASP A 249 -6.49 2.53 1.97
CA ASP A 249 -6.41 1.54 3.06
C ASP A 249 -7.72 0.80 3.36
N ASN A 250 -8.63 1.42 4.13
CA ASN A 250 -9.87 0.78 4.59
C ASN A 250 -10.81 0.37 3.45
N LEU A 251 -10.82 1.13 2.36
CA LEU A 251 -11.64 0.89 1.16
C LEU A 251 -10.95 0.01 0.11
N LEU A 252 -9.71 -0.40 0.36
CA LEU A 252 -8.96 -1.26 -0.55
C LEU A 252 -9.71 -2.61 -0.70
N PRO A 253 -9.92 -3.12 -1.92
CA PRO A 253 -10.54 -4.42 -2.09
C PRO A 253 -9.56 -5.50 -1.63
N ASP A 254 -10.10 -6.56 -1.02
CA ASP A 254 -9.35 -7.72 -0.58
C ASP A 254 -9.02 -8.65 -1.76
N HIS A 255 -8.27 -8.10 -2.73
CA HIS A 255 -7.91 -8.73 -3.99
C HIS A 255 -6.50 -8.30 -4.43
N PRO A 256 -5.63 -9.22 -4.90
CA PRO A 256 -4.23 -8.94 -5.20
C PRO A 256 -4.00 -7.78 -6.18
N ALA A 257 -4.89 -7.61 -7.17
CA ALA A 257 -4.82 -6.48 -8.10
C ALA A 257 -5.00 -5.11 -7.39
N GLY A 258 -5.88 -5.03 -6.39
CA GLY A 258 -6.06 -3.83 -5.58
C GLY A 258 -4.83 -3.56 -4.72
N LEU A 259 -4.32 -4.59 -4.04
CA LEU A 259 -3.09 -4.51 -3.25
C LEU A 259 -1.90 -4.06 -4.09
N THR A 260 -1.77 -4.59 -5.31
CA THR A 260 -0.70 -4.23 -6.25
C THR A 260 -0.79 -2.77 -6.68
N LEU A 261 -2.00 -2.29 -7.00
CA LEU A 261 -2.20 -0.90 -7.38
C LEU A 261 -1.81 0.04 -6.23
N HIS A 262 -2.25 -0.26 -5.01
CA HIS A 262 -1.88 0.51 -3.82
C HIS A 262 -0.36 0.45 -3.55
N PHE A 263 0.26 -0.72 -3.67
CA PHE A 263 1.71 -0.89 -3.54
C PHE A 263 2.48 0.02 -4.50
N LEU A 264 2.05 0.10 -5.76
CA LEU A 264 2.70 0.94 -6.79
C LEU A 264 2.43 2.44 -6.62
N LEU A 265 1.27 2.83 -6.08
CA LEU A 265 0.93 4.25 -5.87
C LEU A 265 1.67 4.85 -4.69
N HIS A 266 1.70 4.14 -3.55
CA HIS A 266 2.29 4.68 -2.33
C HIS A 266 2.81 3.62 -1.35
N GLY A 267 2.31 2.38 -1.41
CA GLY A 267 2.74 1.34 -0.46
C GLY A 267 4.23 1.03 -0.49
N VAL A 268 4.87 1.02 -1.67
CA VAL A 268 6.32 0.79 -1.78
C VAL A 268 7.14 1.88 -1.08
N HIS A 269 6.63 3.12 -1.04
CA HIS A 269 7.28 4.22 -0.34
C HIS A 269 7.21 4.04 1.18
N HIS A 270 6.08 3.60 1.73
CA HIS A 270 6.00 3.24 3.16
C HIS A 270 6.85 2.03 3.51
N TYR A 271 6.89 1.04 2.62
CA TYR A 271 7.63 -0.20 2.84
C TYR A 271 9.15 -0.01 2.73
N LEU A 272 9.62 0.90 1.86
CA LEU A 272 11.04 1.19 1.63
C LEU A 272 11.27 2.71 1.56
N PRO A 273 11.15 3.44 2.69
CA PRO A 273 11.11 4.90 2.71
C PRO A 273 12.42 5.58 2.32
N MET A 274 13.54 4.85 2.36
CA MET A 274 14.88 5.38 2.12
C MET A 274 15.45 4.98 0.74
N ASP A 275 14.65 4.35 -0.12
CA ASP A 275 15.02 4.12 -1.52
C ASP A 275 14.99 5.44 -2.31
N ARG A 276 16.10 5.78 -2.99
CA ARG A 276 16.38 7.14 -3.52
C ARG A 276 16.14 7.29 -5.03
#